data_AF-A0A1H7AKF1-F1
#
_entry.id   AF-A0A1H7AKF1-F1
#
_cell.length_a   1.000
_cell.length_b   1.000
_cell.length_c   1.000
_cell.angle_alpha   90.00
_cell.angle_beta   90.00
_cell.angle_gamma   90.00
#
_symmetry.space_group_name_H-M   'P 1'
#
loop_
_entity.id
_entity.type
_entity.pdbx_description
1 polymer ?
#
loop_
_entity_poly.entity_id
_entity_poly.type
_entity_poly.pdbx_seq_one_letter_code
_entity_poly.pdbx_strand_id
1 'polypeptide(L)'
;MRQLRDMKLTPNVDLLDVDQMNGYARLCGWALARAHAKASGKAIEIGAYIGRSDQFAEALAEYASAYADQVERDYDTFMKACRSGEIEARTDDDMSADFRI
;
A
#
# COMPACT_ATOMS: atom_id res chain seq x y z
N MET A 1 26.87 5.34 -6.84
CA MET A 1 25.69 4.78 -6.16
C MET A 1 24.74 5.94 -5.89
N ARG A 2 23.68 6.10 -6.68
CA ARG A 2 22.71 7.20 -6.54
C ARG A 2 21.58 6.68 -5.66
N GLN A 3 21.70 6.89 -4.35
CA GLN A 3 20.57 6.73 -3.46
C GLN A 3 19.53 7.79 -3.85
N LEU A 4 18.40 7.34 -4.39
CA LEU A 4 17.21 8.19 -4.41
C LEU A 4 16.83 8.39 -2.95
N ARG A 5 16.66 9.64 -2.52
CA ARG A 5 16.00 9.95 -1.25
C ARG A 5 14.59 9.39 -1.37
N ASP A 6 14.40 8.18 -0.86
CA ASP A 6 13.08 7.56 -0.69
C ASP A 6 12.43 8.27 0.50
N MET A 7 11.99 9.51 0.26
CA MET A 7 11.20 10.24 1.24
C MET A 7 9.84 9.55 1.29
N LYS A 8 9.69 8.65 2.27
CA LYS A 8 8.41 8.03 2.61
C LYS A 8 7.53 9.06 3.32
N LEU A 9 7.11 10.10 2.59
CA LEU A 9 6.07 10.99 3.07
C LEU A 9 4.74 10.32 2.82
N THR A 10 4.26 9.58 3.81
CA THR A 10 2.91 9.05 3.82
C THR A 10 2.00 10.11 4.44
N PRO A 11 0.94 10.58 3.75
CA PRO A 11 -0.03 11.46 4.40
C PRO A 11 -0.70 10.71 5.55
N ASN A 12 -1.03 11.43 6.62
CA ASN A 12 -1.89 10.85 7.65
C ASN A 12 -3.31 10.75 7.09
N VAL A 13 -3.69 9.54 6.69
CA VAL A 13 -4.98 9.24 6.06
C VAL A 13 -6.17 9.53 6.97
N ASP A 14 -5.98 9.48 8.30
CA ASP A 14 -7.03 9.75 9.29
C ASP A 14 -7.42 11.24 9.33
N LEU A 15 -6.56 12.12 8.79
CA LEU A 15 -6.78 13.57 8.76
C LEU A 15 -7.33 14.06 7.42
N LEU A 16 -7.47 13.17 6.43
CA LEU A 16 -7.96 13.56 5.10
C LEU A 16 -9.48 13.59 5.10
N ASP A 17 -10.05 14.69 4.60
CA ASP A 17 -11.47 14.71 4.24
C ASP A 17 -11.74 13.87 2.96
N VAL A 18 -13.01 13.72 2.60
CA VAL A 18 -13.43 12.88 1.46
C VAL A 18 -12.84 13.38 0.14
N ASP A 19 -12.76 14.70 -0.08
CA ASP A 19 -12.26 15.27 -1.32
C ASP A 19 -10.74 15.09 -1.43
N GLN A 20 -10.04 15.28 -0.31
CA GLN A 20 -8.61 15.03 -0.19
C GLN A 20 -8.29 13.55 -0.40
N MET A 21 -9.07 12.64 0.19
CA MET A 21 -8.91 11.20 0.00
C MET A 21 -9.11 10.80 -1.46
N ASN A 22 -10.15 11.33 -2.11
CA ASN A 22 -10.40 11.09 -3.54
C ASN A 22 -9.25 11.63 -4.42
N GLY A 23 -8.74 12.82 -4.11
CA GLY A 23 -7.59 13.40 -4.80
C GLY A 23 -6.34 12.54 -4.64
N TYR A 24 -6.09 12.08 -3.41
CA TYR A 24 -4.96 11.21 -3.09
C TYR A 24 -5.04 9.86 -3.82
N ALA A 25 -6.20 9.20 -3.81
CA ALA A 25 -6.42 7.95 -4.53
C ALA A 25 -6.17 8.09 -6.04
N ARG A 26 -6.63 9.20 -6.66
CA ARG A 26 -6.36 9.49 -8.08
C ARG A 26 -4.86 9.67 -8.38
N LEU A 27 -4.15 10.38 -7.52
CA LEU A 27 -2.70 10.58 -7.66
C LEU A 27 -1.94 9.25 -7.56
N CYS A 28 -2.27 8.43 -6.57
CA CYS A 28 -1.68 7.10 -6.41
C CYS A 28 -1.96 6.19 -7.60
N GLY A 29 -3.21 6.13 -8.06
CA GLY A 29 -3.60 5.35 -9.23
C GLY A 29 -2.85 5.79 -10.50
N TRP A 30 -2.72 7.10 -10.72
CA TRP A 30 -1.98 7.64 -11.86
C TRP A 30 -0.48 7.33 -11.79
N ALA A 31 0.13 7.52 -10.62
CA ALA A 31 1.54 7.21 -10.40
C ALA A 31 1.84 5.73 -10.64
N LEU A 32 0.99 4.84 -10.12
CA LEU A 32 1.09 3.39 -10.29
C LEU A 32 0.96 3.02 -11.78
N ALA A 33 -0.10 3.46 -12.45
CA ALA A 33 -0.31 3.18 -13.87
C ALA A 33 0.88 3.62 -14.73
N ARG A 34 1.42 4.81 -14.46
CA ARG A 34 2.59 5.33 -15.17
C ARG A 34 3.87 4.54 -14.89
N ALA A 35 4.07 4.12 -13.65
CA ALA A 35 5.22 3.28 -13.28
C ALA A 35 5.15 1.92 -14.00
N HIS A 36 4.00 1.25 -14.00
CA HIS A 36 3.81 -0.04 -14.67
C HIS A 36 3.91 0.08 -16.20
N ALA A 37 3.35 1.12 -16.80
CA ALA A 37 3.48 1.38 -18.23
C ALA A 37 4.95 1.58 -18.63
N LYS A 38 5.72 2.35 -17.84
CA LYS A 38 7.12 2.64 -18.12
C LYS A 38 8.05 1.44 -17.86
N ALA A 39 7.83 0.71 -16.77
CA ALA A 39 8.69 -0.39 -16.36
C ALA A 39 8.50 -1.64 -17.24
N SER A 40 7.27 -1.93 -17.65
CA SER A 40 6.98 -3.10 -18.51
C SER A 40 7.29 -2.86 -19.99
N GLY A 41 7.21 -1.61 -20.46
CA GLY A 41 7.23 -1.28 -21.88
C GLY A 41 6.02 -1.79 -22.67
N LYS A 42 5.01 -2.38 -22.00
CA LYS A 42 3.86 -3.07 -22.59
C LYS A 42 2.54 -2.34 -22.34
N ALA A 43 2.58 -1.02 -22.40
CA ALA A 43 1.43 -0.18 -22.07
C ALA A 43 0.23 -0.48 -23.00
N ILE A 44 0.49 -0.78 -24.28
CA ILE A 44 -0.55 -1.08 -25.27
C ILE A 44 -1.21 -2.42 -24.95
N GLU A 45 -0.42 -3.46 -24.66
CA GLU A 45 -0.91 -4.80 -24.37
C GLU A 45 -1.70 -4.84 -23.07
N ILE A 46 -1.21 -4.17 -22.02
CA ILE A 46 -1.90 -4.06 -20.73
C ILE A 46 -3.23 -3.31 -20.93
N GLY A 47 -3.22 -2.19 -21.65
CA GLY A 47 -4.44 -1.42 -21.94
C GLY A 47 -5.45 -2.22 -22.77
N ALA A 48 -4.99 -2.99 -23.75
CA ALA A 48 -5.84 -3.86 -24.56
C ALA A 48 -6.44 -5.01 -23.75
N TYR A 49 -5.68 -5.59 -22.82
CA TYR A 49 -6.14 -6.67 -21.95
C TYR A 49 -7.19 -6.19 -20.94
N ILE A 50 -6.98 -5.02 -20.33
CA ILE A 50 -7.94 -4.42 -19.39
C ILE A 50 -9.22 -3.99 -20.13
N GLY A 51 -9.09 -3.52 -21.37
CA GLY A 51 -10.23 -3.09 -22.17
C GLY A 51 -10.80 -1.74 -21.73
N ARG A 52 -12.11 -1.56 -21.95
CA ARG A 52 -12.83 -0.29 -21.68
C ARG A 52 -13.99 -0.42 -20.68
N SER A 53 -14.25 -1.62 -20.18
CA SER A 53 -15.28 -1.87 -19.18
C SER A 53 -14.78 -1.60 -17.77
N ASP A 54 -15.71 -1.40 -16.85
CA ASP A 54 -15.40 -1.15 -15.44
C ASP A 54 -14.99 -2.42 -14.66
N GLN A 55 -15.11 -3.60 -15.27
CA GLN A 55 -14.83 -4.90 -14.64
C GLN A 55 -13.48 -4.97 -13.91
N PHE A 56 -12.42 -4.39 -14.48
CA PHE A 56 -11.11 -4.38 -13.82
C PHE A 56 -11.11 -3.49 -12.57
N ALA A 57 -11.75 -2.32 -12.64
CA ALA A 57 -11.85 -1.41 -11.51
C ALA A 57 -12.71 -1.99 -10.39
N GLU A 58 -13.83 -2.65 -10.73
CA GLU A 58 -14.69 -3.35 -9.78
C GLU A 58 -13.94 -4.48 -9.07
N ALA A 59 -13.26 -5.36 -9.83
CA ALA A 59 -12.47 -6.44 -9.25
C ALA A 59 -11.36 -5.93 -8.32
N LEU A 60 -10.72 -4.81 -8.67
CA LEU A 60 -9.71 -4.19 -7.81
C LEU A 60 -10.30 -3.60 -6.53
N ALA A 61 -11.49 -2.99 -6.60
CA ALA A 61 -12.18 -2.43 -5.44
C ALA A 61 -12.67 -3.53 -4.48
N GLU A 62 -13.21 -4.63 -5.02
CA GLU A 62 -13.58 -5.81 -4.25
C GLU A 62 -12.35 -6.43 -3.57
N TYR A 63 -11.26 -6.62 -4.33
CA TYR A 63 -10.00 -7.10 -3.77
C TYR A 63 -9.48 -6.19 -2.66
N ALA A 64 -9.47 -4.88 -2.86
CA ALA A 64 -8.98 -3.93 -1.86
C ALA A 64 -9.78 -4.00 -0.56
N SER A 65 -11.11 -4.13 -0.66
CA SER A 65 -11.99 -4.26 0.50
C SER A 65 -11.76 -5.58 1.24
N ALA A 66 -11.72 -6.71 0.52
CA ALA A 66 -11.45 -8.01 1.11
C ALA A 66 -10.04 -8.10 1.74
N TYR A 67 -9.07 -7.41 1.14
CA TYR A 67 -7.71 -7.34 1.66
C TYR A 67 -7.64 -6.49 2.94
N ALA A 68 -8.41 -5.40 3.04
CA ALA A 68 -8.51 -4.63 4.28
C ALA A 68 -9.02 -5.50 5.44
N ASP A 69 -10.11 -6.25 5.22
CA ASP A 69 -10.64 -7.19 6.22
C ASP A 69 -9.60 -8.26 6.62
N GLN A 70 -8.79 -8.72 5.65
CA GLN A 70 -7.73 -9.68 5.92
C GLN A 70 -6.64 -9.07 6.81
N VAL A 71 -6.20 -7.85 6.51
CA VAL A 71 -5.19 -7.13 7.29
C VAL A 71 -5.67 -6.91 8.73
N GLU A 72 -6.93 -6.58 8.94
CA GLU A 72 -7.51 -6.44 10.30
C GLU A 72 -7.45 -7.76 11.07
N ARG A 73 -7.84 -8.88 10.44
CA ARG A 73 -7.77 -10.22 11.06
C ARG A 73 -6.33 -10.64 11.37
N ASP A 74 -5.41 -10.32 10.48
CA ASP A 74 -3.98 -10.62 10.66
C ASP A 74 -3.41 -9.79 11.82
N TYR A 75 -3.79 -8.51 11.92
CA TYR A 75 -3.39 -7.65 13.03
C TYR A 75 -3.93 -8.16 14.38
N ASP A 76 -5.19 -8.59 14.43
CA ASP A 76 -5.76 -9.20 15.63
C ASP A 76 -5.02 -10.47 16.06
N THR A 77 -4.62 -11.29 15.08
CA THR A 77 -3.84 -12.51 15.32
C THR A 77 -2.46 -12.17 15.85
N PHE A 78 -1.78 -11.21 15.22
CA PHE A 78 -0.50 -10.68 15.67
C PHE A 78 -0.57 -10.16 17.11
N MET A 79 -1.57 -9.34 17.43
CA MET A 79 -1.74 -8.78 18.77
C MET A 79 -2.01 -9.85 19.83
N LYS A 80 -2.70 -10.94 19.50
CA LYS A 80 -2.88 -12.09 20.41
C LYS A 80 -1.56 -12.79 20.69
N ALA A 81 -0.75 -13.04 19.66
CA ALA A 81 0.57 -13.65 19.80
C ALA A 81 1.53 -12.77 20.62
N CYS A 82 1.41 -11.45 20.50
CA CYS A 82 2.17 -10.53 21.34
C CYS A 82 1.74 -10.58 22.81
N ARG A 83 0.42 -10.62 23.08
CA ARG A 83 -0.11 -10.69 24.44
C ARG A 83 0.16 -12.03 25.12
N SER A 84 0.25 -13.13 24.37
CA SER A 84 0.63 -14.45 24.91
C SER A 84 2.13 -14.58 25.15
N GLY A 85 2.94 -13.64 24.66
CA GLY A 85 4.40 -13.69 24.74
C GLY A 85 5.05 -14.63 23.73
N GLU A 86 4.30 -15.12 22.73
CA GLU A 86 4.85 -15.94 21.64
C GLU A 86 5.71 -15.11 20.68
N ILE A 87 5.31 -13.85 20.46
CA ILE A 87 6.01 -12.90 19.59
C ILE A 87 6.28 -11.61 20.36
N GLU A 88 7.52 -11.12 20.32
CA GLU A 88 7.84 -9.79 20.83
C GLU A 88 7.54 -8.72 19.76
N ALA A 89 6.63 -7.79 20.05
CA ALA A 89 6.42 -6.63 19.19
C ALA A 89 7.54 -5.61 19.42
N ARG A 90 8.26 -5.25 18.36
CA ARG A 90 9.33 -4.24 18.40
C ARG A 90 8.91 -3.01 17.62
N THR A 91 9.25 -1.84 18.14
CA THR A 91 9.08 -0.57 17.43
C THR A 91 10.26 -0.32 16.48
N ASP A 92 10.09 0.62 15.55
CA ASP A 92 11.20 1.09 14.71
C ASP A 92 12.37 1.64 15.54
N ASP A 93 12.08 2.29 16.68
CA ASP A 93 13.08 2.78 17.61
C ASP A 93 13.86 1.62 18.24
N ASP A 94 13.18 0.55 18.68
CA ASP A 94 13.81 -0.67 19.22
C ASP A 94 14.72 -1.33 18.19
N MET A 95 14.27 -1.41 16.93
CA MET A 95 15.05 -1.98 15.82
C MET A 95 16.25 -1.10 15.45
N SER A 96 16.10 0.23 15.52
CA SER A 96 17.18 1.18 15.22
C SER A 96 18.27 1.21 16.31
N ALA A 97 17.89 0.92 17.56
CA ALA A 97 18.79 0.87 18.69
C ALA A 97 19.85 -0.25 18.55
N ASP A 98 19.51 -1.37 17.89
CA ASP A 98 20.43 -2.49 17.63
C ASP A 98 21.65 -2.07 16.78
N PHE A 99 21.52 -1.02 15.97
CA PHE A 99 22.56 -0.55 15.04
C PHE A 99 23.30 0.70 15.52
N ARG A 100 22.89 1.30 16.64
CA ARG A 100 23.59 2.41 17.29
C ARG A 100 24.64 1.85 18.25
N ILE A 101 25.76 1.38 17.69
CA ILE A 101 27.02 1.11 18.42
C ILE A 101 27.92 2.33 18.30
#